data_AF-A0A8T7A9P6-F1
#
_entry.id   AF-A0A8T7A9P6-F1
#
_cell.length_a   1.000
_cell.length_b   1.000
_cell.length_c   1.000
_cell.angle_alpha   90.00
_cell.angle_beta   90.00
_cell.angle_gamma   90.00
#
_symmetry.space_group_name_H-M   'P 1'
#
loop_
_entity.id
_entity.type
_entity.pdbx_description
1 polymer ?
#
loop_
_entity_poly.entity_id
_entity_poly.type
_entity_poly.pdbx_seq_one_letter_code
_entity_poly.pdbx_strand_id
1 'polypeptide(L)'
;MASAGKKPDGNTEERLMQLFQSRAELKQEFNQLQKDKLLLTRTTDAQAHRIEELETDLVMLEKLLKKPEKYANLRVYYQLRKVWDTCNRYIHKFRDRLVDQQRDRERKQQLMEFNQQKTDKLNKINKSIDNRKKLLDGVNARVDELSKKMESYKYPWQFLGKQGVSKQRAIAMKTQSEAYSEIQAMYDQRIKIESQPWPEFDGLDLAGKRSINLAMIALAQYFYMSLTELGLGNKTYQAQRKKPWEITFGSAAEQNEIVHRCAQKLELFAQLKDLGAEVQTRMAKLKENIEYKRPDDSIPDPESITKLVNDVSGTSLTTTITDVNLEVNVLNENYWGLNDLMIP
;
A
#
# COMPACT_ATOMS: atom_id res chain seq x y z
N MET A 1 47.91 -22.58 -54.17
CA MET A 1 46.56 -22.53 -54.80
C MET A 1 45.53 -22.53 -53.70
N ALA A 2 44.94 -21.36 -53.43
CA ALA A 2 43.93 -21.17 -52.40
C ALA A 2 42.56 -21.55 -52.97
N SER A 3 41.95 -22.62 -52.44
CA SER A 3 40.55 -22.95 -52.72
C SER A 3 39.66 -22.09 -51.83
N ALA A 4 39.09 -21.05 -52.42
CA ALA A 4 38.15 -20.14 -51.77
C ALA A 4 36.89 -20.90 -51.31
N GLY A 5 36.62 -20.84 -50.00
CA GLY A 5 35.39 -21.33 -49.40
C GLY A 5 34.19 -20.53 -49.91
N LYS A 6 33.25 -21.24 -50.54
CA LYS A 6 31.97 -20.73 -51.02
C LYS A 6 31.17 -20.21 -49.82
N LYS A 7 30.86 -18.90 -49.80
CA LYS A 7 30.01 -18.29 -48.76
C LYS A 7 28.62 -18.94 -48.77
N PRO A 8 28.06 -19.27 -47.61
CA PRO A 8 26.73 -19.87 -47.52
C PRO A 8 25.65 -18.85 -47.96
N ASP A 9 24.61 -19.32 -48.64
CA ASP A 9 23.46 -18.51 -49.06
C ASP A 9 22.74 -17.92 -47.84
N GLY A 10 22.34 -16.64 -47.87
CA GLY A 10 21.77 -15.92 -46.71
C GLY A 10 20.55 -16.59 -46.04
N ASN A 11 19.81 -17.43 -46.77
CA ASN A 11 18.70 -18.26 -46.24
C ASN A 11 19.20 -19.36 -45.26
N THR A 12 20.43 -19.84 -45.42
CA THR A 12 21.04 -20.82 -44.50
C THR A 12 21.55 -20.17 -43.22
N GLU A 13 22.06 -18.93 -43.27
CA GLU A 13 22.44 -18.17 -42.07
C GLU A 13 21.22 -17.78 -41.23
N GLU A 14 20.12 -17.33 -41.85
CA GLU A 14 18.87 -17.03 -41.13
C GLU A 14 18.27 -18.26 -40.44
N ARG A 15 18.27 -19.42 -41.11
CA ARG A 15 17.81 -20.70 -40.51
C ARG A 15 18.71 -21.14 -39.36
N LEU A 16 20.02 -20.97 -39.47
CA LEU A 16 20.94 -21.26 -38.38
C LEU A 16 20.70 -20.35 -37.18
N MET A 17 20.49 -19.05 -37.40
CA MET A 17 20.15 -18.10 -36.34
C MET A 17 18.84 -18.46 -35.63
N GLN A 18 17.80 -18.85 -36.38
CA GLN A 18 16.53 -19.34 -35.80
C GLN A 18 16.72 -20.62 -34.98
N LEU A 19 17.56 -21.56 -35.44
CA LEU A 19 17.90 -22.77 -34.68
C LEU A 19 18.70 -22.46 -33.41
N PHE A 20 19.58 -21.45 -33.42
CA PHE A 20 20.28 -21.01 -32.22
C PHE A 20 19.36 -20.29 -31.23
N GLN A 21 18.43 -19.46 -31.72
CA GLN A 21 17.43 -18.78 -30.91
C GLN A 21 16.49 -19.78 -30.25
N SER A 22 15.86 -20.67 -31.04
CA SER A 22 15.02 -21.75 -30.51
C SER A 22 15.76 -22.66 -29.53
N ARG A 23 17.04 -22.99 -29.78
CA ARG A 23 17.85 -23.75 -28.83
C ARG A 23 18.12 -22.97 -27.54
N ALA A 24 18.35 -21.66 -27.62
CA ALA A 24 18.58 -20.82 -26.47
C ALA A 24 17.30 -20.70 -25.61
N GLU A 25 16.15 -20.49 -26.25
CA GLU A 25 14.82 -20.49 -25.63
C GLU A 25 14.53 -21.83 -24.95
N LEU A 26 14.70 -22.96 -25.65
CA LEU A 26 14.51 -24.30 -25.08
C LEU A 26 15.45 -24.57 -23.89
N LYS A 27 16.70 -24.08 -23.92
CA LYS A 27 17.60 -24.19 -22.77
C LYS A 27 17.14 -23.34 -21.60
N GLN A 28 16.62 -22.13 -21.85
CA GLN A 28 16.06 -21.28 -20.80
C GLN A 28 14.84 -21.94 -20.16
N GLU A 29 13.90 -22.44 -20.97
CA GLU A 29 12.73 -23.17 -20.50
C GLU A 29 13.10 -24.45 -19.74
N PHE A 30 14.06 -25.23 -20.25
CA PHE A 30 14.54 -26.42 -19.55
C PHE A 30 15.15 -26.09 -18.19
N ASN A 31 15.99 -25.04 -18.13
CA ASN A 31 16.56 -24.58 -16.88
C ASN A 31 15.49 -24.05 -15.91
N GLN A 32 14.46 -23.39 -16.43
CA GLN A 32 13.32 -22.93 -15.64
C GLN A 32 12.53 -24.13 -15.08
N LEU A 33 12.19 -25.10 -15.91
CA LEU A 33 11.52 -26.34 -15.49
C LEU A 33 12.34 -27.13 -14.47
N GLN A 34 13.66 -27.15 -14.60
CA GLN A 34 14.53 -27.81 -13.63
C GLN A 34 14.52 -27.09 -12.27
N LYS A 35 14.49 -25.75 -12.26
CA LYS A 35 14.31 -24.96 -11.03
C LYS A 35 12.94 -25.21 -10.41
N ASP A 36 11.89 -25.18 -11.21
CA ASP A 36 10.52 -25.40 -10.75
C ASP A 36 10.35 -26.81 -10.18
N LYS A 37 10.92 -27.83 -10.84
CA LYS A 37 10.97 -29.20 -10.30
C LYS A 37 11.66 -29.26 -8.95
N LEU A 38 12.83 -28.62 -8.80
CA LEU A 38 13.55 -28.61 -7.52
C LEU A 38 12.75 -27.89 -6.43
N LEU A 39 12.08 -26.78 -6.77
CA LEU A 39 11.20 -26.06 -5.84
C LEU A 39 10.03 -26.94 -5.43
N LEU A 40 9.35 -27.57 -6.39
CA LEU A 40 8.25 -28.50 -6.14
C LEU A 40 8.68 -29.63 -5.21
N THR A 41 9.78 -30.32 -5.53
CA THR A 41 10.32 -31.40 -4.68
C THR A 41 10.57 -30.89 -3.25
N ARG A 42 11.23 -29.74 -3.09
CA ARG A 42 11.46 -29.16 -1.76
C ARG A 42 10.16 -28.83 -1.02
N THR A 43 9.16 -28.30 -1.72
CA THR A 43 7.85 -28.02 -1.10
C THR A 43 7.12 -29.29 -0.71
N THR A 44 7.21 -30.34 -1.52
CA THR A 44 6.61 -31.66 -1.21
C THR A 44 7.31 -32.30 -0.03
N ASP A 45 8.64 -32.28 0.02
CA ASP A 45 9.41 -32.83 1.15
C ASP A 45 9.10 -32.06 2.45
N ALA A 46 9.01 -30.72 2.38
CA ALA A 46 8.61 -29.89 3.52
C ALA A 46 7.18 -30.18 3.98
N GLN A 47 6.25 -30.43 3.06
CA GLN A 47 4.89 -30.84 3.38
C GLN A 47 4.86 -32.25 4.02
N ALA A 48 5.63 -33.19 3.50
CA ALA A 48 5.73 -34.55 4.04
C ALA A 48 6.25 -34.55 5.48
N HIS A 49 7.34 -33.82 5.76
CA HIS A 49 7.84 -33.66 7.12
C HIS A 49 6.80 -33.02 8.05
N ARG A 50 6.07 -32.02 7.59
CA ARG A 50 4.99 -31.39 8.38
C ARG A 50 3.86 -32.37 8.68
N ILE A 51 3.51 -33.26 7.75
CA ILE A 51 2.51 -34.31 7.97
C ILE A 51 3.00 -35.28 9.04
N GLU A 52 4.24 -35.75 8.96
CA GLU A 52 4.85 -36.65 9.95
C GLU A 52 4.87 -36.05 11.37
N GLU A 53 5.21 -34.77 11.48
CA GLU A 53 5.13 -34.03 12.74
C GLU A 53 3.70 -33.97 13.29
N LEU A 54 2.71 -33.70 12.43
CA LEU A 54 1.31 -33.64 12.83
C LEU A 54 0.77 -35.02 13.25
N GLU A 55 1.15 -36.09 12.56
CA GLU A 55 0.80 -37.46 12.94
C GLU A 55 1.37 -37.80 14.31
N THR A 56 2.63 -37.42 14.57
CA THR A 56 3.28 -37.60 15.88
C THR A 56 2.54 -36.82 16.97
N ASP A 57 2.17 -35.57 16.70
CA ASP A 57 1.39 -34.74 17.61
C ASP A 57 0.01 -35.36 17.90
N LEU A 58 -0.67 -35.91 16.90
CA LEU A 58 -1.98 -36.56 17.05
C LEU A 58 -1.90 -37.79 17.95
N VAL A 59 -0.87 -38.63 17.77
CA VAL A 59 -0.63 -39.80 18.63
C VAL A 59 -0.40 -39.36 20.07
N MET A 60 0.34 -38.26 20.29
CA MET A 60 0.55 -37.70 21.62
C MET A 60 -0.74 -37.16 22.23
N LEU A 61 -1.57 -36.47 21.45
CA LEU A 61 -2.90 -36.03 21.89
C LEU A 61 -3.80 -37.20 22.28
N GLU A 62 -3.81 -38.28 21.48
CA GLU A 62 -4.58 -39.49 21.80
C GLU A 62 -4.16 -40.08 23.15
N LYS A 63 -2.84 -40.13 23.43
CA LYS A 63 -2.32 -40.58 24.73
C LYS A 63 -2.76 -39.67 25.88
N LEU A 64 -2.86 -38.36 25.67
CA LEU A 64 -3.34 -37.41 26.67
C LEU A 64 -4.84 -37.53 26.91
N LEU A 65 -5.63 -37.71 25.85
CA LEU A 65 -7.09 -37.86 25.94
C LEU A 65 -7.52 -39.09 26.76
N LYS A 66 -6.71 -40.15 26.76
CA LYS A 66 -6.95 -41.36 27.57
C LYS A 66 -6.88 -41.11 29.09
N LYS A 67 -6.32 -39.97 29.54
CA LYS A 67 -6.17 -39.64 30.97
C LYS A 67 -7.09 -38.46 31.34
N PRO A 68 -8.03 -38.62 32.31
CA PRO A 68 -9.03 -37.59 32.62
C PRO A 68 -8.43 -36.28 33.12
N GLU A 69 -7.37 -36.34 33.93
CA GLU A 69 -6.65 -35.13 34.42
C GLU A 69 -5.97 -34.36 33.27
N LYS A 70 -5.40 -35.08 32.31
CA LYS A 70 -4.72 -34.47 31.15
C LYS A 70 -5.73 -33.93 30.14
N TYR A 71 -6.89 -34.57 30.02
CA TYR A 71 -8.01 -34.05 29.24
C TYR A 71 -8.48 -32.68 29.73
N ALA A 72 -8.63 -32.49 31.05
CA ALA A 72 -9.04 -31.20 31.60
C ALA A 72 -8.05 -30.08 31.24
N ASN A 73 -6.75 -30.34 31.38
CA ASN A 73 -5.70 -29.40 30.95
C ASN A 73 -5.74 -29.12 29.43
N LEU A 74 -5.97 -30.15 28.62
CA LEU A 74 -6.08 -30.02 27.16
C LEU A 74 -7.28 -29.16 26.75
N ARG A 75 -8.41 -29.29 27.46
CA ARG A 75 -9.59 -28.43 27.26
C ARG A 75 -9.22 -26.96 27.51
N VAL A 76 -8.51 -26.65 28.60
CA VAL A 76 -8.06 -25.28 28.88
C VAL A 76 -7.15 -24.76 27.76
N TYR A 77 -6.16 -25.57 27.34
CA TYR A 77 -5.23 -25.23 26.29
C TYR A 77 -5.93 -24.76 25.01
N TYR A 78 -6.89 -25.56 24.50
CA TYR A 78 -7.59 -25.22 23.27
C TYR A 78 -8.58 -24.06 23.42
N GLN A 79 -9.16 -23.85 24.62
CA GLN A 79 -9.99 -22.66 24.86
C GLN A 79 -9.16 -21.38 24.85
N LEU A 80 -7.98 -21.39 25.48
CA LEU A 80 -7.03 -20.26 25.43
C LEU A 80 -6.55 -20.00 23.99
N ARG A 81 -6.27 -21.05 23.22
CA ARG A 81 -5.91 -20.92 21.80
C ARG A 81 -7.06 -20.36 20.96
N LYS A 82 -8.29 -20.78 21.23
CA LYS A 82 -9.48 -20.22 20.56
C LYS A 82 -9.64 -18.72 20.84
N VAL A 83 -9.38 -18.27 22.07
CA VAL A 83 -9.35 -16.84 22.43
C VAL A 83 -8.28 -16.13 21.60
N TRP A 84 -7.06 -16.68 21.55
CA TRP A 84 -5.97 -16.13 20.74
C TRP A 84 -6.34 -16.00 19.26
N ASP A 85 -6.84 -17.07 18.65
CA ASP A 85 -7.24 -17.08 17.25
C ASP A 85 -8.36 -16.08 16.96
N THR A 86 -9.23 -15.82 17.94
CA THR A 86 -10.32 -14.85 17.81
C THR A 86 -9.78 -13.42 17.81
N CYS A 87 -8.91 -13.07 18.75
CA CYS A 87 -8.22 -11.77 18.77
C CYS A 87 -7.39 -11.56 17.49
N ASN A 88 -6.63 -12.57 17.08
CA ASN A 88 -5.82 -12.52 15.87
C ASN A 88 -6.68 -12.27 14.62
N ARG A 89 -7.73 -13.08 14.40
CA ARG A 89 -8.67 -12.86 13.28
C ARG A 89 -9.30 -11.47 13.30
N TYR A 90 -9.59 -10.92 14.47
CA TYR A 90 -10.14 -9.57 14.59
C TYR A 90 -9.10 -8.52 14.15
N ILE A 91 -7.85 -8.64 14.58
CA ILE A 91 -6.76 -7.74 14.16
C ILE A 91 -6.55 -7.81 12.65
N HIS A 92 -6.53 -9.00 12.05
CA HIS A 92 -6.46 -9.15 10.59
C HIS A 92 -7.59 -8.40 9.87
N LYS A 93 -8.85 -8.66 10.24
CA LYS A 93 -10.01 -7.97 9.65
C LYS A 93 -9.98 -6.47 9.88
N PHE A 94 -9.44 -6.02 11.00
CA PHE A 94 -9.28 -4.60 11.31
C PHE A 94 -8.21 -3.95 10.42
N ARG A 95 -7.06 -4.60 10.27
CA ARG A 95 -5.99 -4.18 9.35
C ARG A 95 -6.51 -4.05 7.93
N ASP A 96 -7.14 -5.08 7.39
CA ASP A 96 -7.61 -5.09 6.00
C ASP A 96 -8.59 -3.94 5.76
N ARG A 97 -9.53 -3.72 6.70
CA ARG A 97 -10.44 -2.57 6.65
C ARG A 97 -9.71 -1.23 6.67
N LEU A 98 -8.69 -1.06 7.50
CA LEU A 98 -7.94 0.20 7.56
C LEU A 98 -7.09 0.44 6.31
N VAL A 99 -6.49 -0.61 5.76
CA VAL A 99 -5.73 -0.55 4.49
C VAL A 99 -6.65 -0.11 3.36
N ASP A 100 -7.82 -0.72 3.23
CA ASP A 100 -8.79 -0.37 2.19
C ASP A 100 -9.29 1.08 2.36
N GLN A 101 -9.63 1.48 3.59
CA GLN A 101 -10.07 2.85 3.88
C GLN A 101 -8.99 3.89 3.58
N GLN A 102 -7.74 3.62 3.95
CA GLN A 102 -6.64 4.55 3.72
C GLN A 102 -6.29 4.63 2.22
N ARG A 103 -6.27 3.49 1.53
CA ARG A 103 -6.06 3.42 0.08
C ARG A 103 -7.12 4.24 -0.66
N ASP A 104 -8.39 4.10 -0.28
CA ASP A 104 -9.48 4.87 -0.88
C ASP A 104 -9.36 6.37 -0.63
N ARG A 105 -8.94 6.78 0.58
CA ARG A 105 -8.73 8.18 0.94
C ARG A 105 -7.60 8.80 0.13
N GLU A 106 -6.44 8.15 0.12
CA GLU A 106 -5.26 8.62 -0.62
C GLU A 106 -5.52 8.63 -2.13
N ARG A 107 -6.20 7.61 -2.66
CA ARG A 107 -6.58 7.59 -4.08
C ARG A 107 -7.51 8.76 -4.42
N LYS A 108 -8.53 9.02 -3.61
CA LYS A 108 -9.44 10.17 -3.82
C LYS A 108 -8.68 11.50 -3.77
N GLN A 109 -7.77 11.65 -2.81
CA GLN A 109 -6.95 12.85 -2.68
C GLN A 109 -6.03 13.05 -3.90
N GLN A 110 -5.33 12.00 -4.34
CA GLN A 110 -4.47 12.03 -5.53
C GLN A 110 -5.25 12.41 -6.80
N LEU A 111 -6.46 11.86 -6.97
CA LEU A 111 -7.33 12.18 -8.11
C LEU A 111 -7.83 13.63 -8.04
N MET A 112 -8.17 14.13 -6.84
CA MET A 112 -8.60 15.50 -6.62
C MET A 112 -7.48 16.50 -6.92
N GLU A 113 -6.28 16.27 -6.39
CA GLU A 113 -5.10 17.10 -6.65
C GLU A 113 -4.72 17.10 -8.13
N PHE A 114 -4.73 15.94 -8.77
CA PHE A 114 -4.46 15.82 -10.21
C PHE A 114 -5.49 16.59 -11.05
N ASN A 115 -6.79 16.43 -10.76
CA ASN A 115 -7.84 17.15 -11.46
C ASN A 115 -7.71 18.67 -11.25
N GLN A 116 -7.44 19.11 -10.03
CA GLN A 116 -7.25 20.52 -9.72
C GLN A 116 -6.07 21.11 -10.52
N GLN A 117 -4.91 20.45 -10.48
CA GLN A 117 -3.74 20.87 -11.25
C GLN A 117 -4.00 20.87 -12.76
N LYS A 118 -4.73 19.87 -13.27
CA LYS A 118 -5.13 19.79 -14.68
C LYS A 118 -6.04 20.96 -15.05
N THR A 119 -7.06 21.25 -14.25
CA THR A 119 -7.96 22.39 -14.48
C THR A 119 -7.21 23.72 -14.42
N ASP A 120 -6.27 23.89 -13.49
CA ASP A 120 -5.48 25.12 -13.38
C ASP A 120 -4.58 25.32 -14.60
N LYS A 121 -3.93 24.26 -15.09
CA LYS A 121 -3.12 24.29 -16.31
C LYS A 121 -3.97 24.61 -17.53
N LEU A 122 -5.14 23.99 -17.67
CA LEU A 122 -6.07 24.27 -18.77
C LEU A 122 -6.58 25.71 -18.73
N ASN A 123 -6.94 26.22 -17.55
CA ASN A 123 -7.38 27.60 -17.37
C ASN A 123 -6.28 28.60 -17.73
N LYS A 124 -5.03 28.34 -17.36
CA LYS A 124 -3.88 29.18 -17.74
C LYS A 124 -3.69 29.21 -19.25
N ILE A 125 -3.72 28.05 -19.92
CA ILE A 125 -3.56 27.97 -21.38
C ILE A 125 -4.74 28.61 -22.11
N ASN A 126 -5.97 28.37 -21.67
CA ASN A 126 -7.16 29.00 -22.27
C ASN A 126 -7.08 30.52 -22.18
N LYS A 127 -6.69 31.08 -21.03
CA LYS A 127 -6.44 32.52 -20.88
C LYS A 127 -5.34 33.01 -21.84
N SER A 128 -4.27 32.27 -22.00
CA SER A 128 -3.20 32.61 -22.94
C SER A 128 -3.66 32.57 -24.41
N ILE A 129 -4.45 31.56 -24.79
CA ILE A 129 -5.05 31.45 -26.13
C ILE A 129 -5.97 32.64 -26.39
N ASP A 130 -6.86 32.97 -25.45
CA ASP A 130 -7.80 34.08 -25.60
C ASP A 130 -7.08 35.42 -25.73
N ASN A 131 -6.04 35.64 -24.92
CA ASN A 131 -5.21 36.82 -25.02
C ASN A 131 -4.46 36.89 -26.36
N ARG A 132 -3.93 35.76 -26.86
CA ARG A 132 -3.22 35.71 -28.14
C ARG A 132 -4.16 35.92 -29.33
N LYS A 133 -5.39 35.41 -29.26
CA LYS A 133 -6.45 35.67 -30.24
C LYS A 133 -6.81 37.15 -30.31
N LYS A 134 -6.99 37.82 -29.17
CA LYS A 134 -7.24 39.28 -29.16
C LYS A 134 -6.11 40.07 -29.81
N LEU A 135 -4.85 39.67 -29.58
CA LEU A 135 -3.70 40.28 -30.25
C LEU A 135 -3.70 40.00 -31.76
N LEU A 136 -4.03 38.77 -32.15
CA LEU A 136 -4.15 38.38 -33.56
C LEU A 136 -5.24 39.18 -34.28
N ASP A 137 -6.39 39.44 -33.64
CA ASP A 137 -7.45 40.27 -34.21
C ASP A 137 -6.96 41.70 -34.53
N GLY A 138 -6.10 42.26 -33.67
CA GLY A 138 -5.44 43.55 -33.93
C GLY A 138 -4.45 43.51 -35.10
N VAL A 139 -3.69 42.41 -35.23
CA VAL A 139 -2.79 42.20 -36.39
C VAL A 139 -3.59 42.02 -37.68
N ASN A 140 -4.68 41.24 -37.64
CA ASN A 140 -5.61 41.04 -38.76
C ASN A 140 -6.18 42.36 -39.25
N ALA A 141 -6.70 43.20 -38.34
CA ALA A 141 -7.22 44.53 -38.67
C ALA A 141 -6.15 45.41 -39.35
N ARG A 142 -4.89 45.32 -38.92
CA ARG A 142 -3.78 46.07 -39.51
C ARG A 142 -3.37 45.55 -40.90
N VAL A 143 -3.39 44.23 -41.10
CA VAL A 143 -3.21 43.62 -42.43
C VAL A 143 -4.31 44.07 -43.39
N ASP A 144 -5.56 44.11 -42.93
CA ASP A 144 -6.71 44.56 -43.72
C ASP A 144 -6.62 46.04 -44.08
N GLU A 145 -6.26 46.90 -43.12
CA GLU A 145 -6.05 48.33 -43.36
C GLU A 145 -4.94 48.58 -44.40
N LEU A 146 -3.80 47.90 -44.26
CA LEU A 146 -2.69 48.00 -45.21
C LEU A 146 -3.04 47.44 -46.59
N SER A 147 -3.88 46.40 -46.65
CA SER A 147 -4.39 45.84 -47.91
C SER A 147 -5.29 46.84 -48.63
N LYS A 148 -6.24 47.45 -47.92
CA LYS A 148 -7.11 48.53 -48.46
C LYS A 148 -6.32 49.75 -48.91
N LYS A 149 -5.29 50.16 -48.16
CA LYS A 149 -4.37 51.24 -48.56
C LYS A 149 -3.59 50.89 -49.83
N MET A 150 -3.26 49.62 -50.07
CA MET A 150 -2.63 49.23 -51.34
C MET A 150 -3.58 49.29 -52.53
N GLU A 151 -4.85 48.95 -52.34
CA GLU A 151 -5.89 49.01 -53.37
C GLU A 151 -6.27 50.43 -53.78
N SER A 152 -6.07 51.42 -52.90
CA SER A 152 -6.36 52.83 -53.19
C SER A 152 -5.31 53.51 -54.08
N TYR A 153 -4.11 52.94 -54.24
CA TYR A 153 -3.08 53.46 -55.14
C TYR A 153 -3.37 53.08 -56.59
N LYS A 154 -3.81 54.04 -57.41
CA LYS A 154 -4.21 53.84 -58.82
C LYS A 154 -3.22 54.42 -59.84
N TYR A 155 -2.28 55.28 -59.41
CA TYR A 155 -1.45 56.04 -60.33
C TYR A 155 0.04 55.63 -60.33
N PRO A 156 0.74 55.71 -61.48
CA PRO A 156 2.13 55.26 -61.60
C PRO A 156 3.13 56.02 -60.72
N TRP A 157 2.93 57.32 -60.48
CA TRP A 157 3.82 58.13 -59.63
C TRP A 157 3.73 57.81 -58.14
N GLN A 158 2.70 57.08 -57.69
CA GLN A 158 2.53 56.65 -56.30
C GLN A 158 3.40 55.42 -55.94
N PHE A 159 4.21 54.94 -56.88
CA PHE A 159 5.01 53.72 -56.77
C PHE A 159 5.96 53.69 -55.56
N LEU A 160 6.61 54.81 -55.22
CA LEU A 160 7.52 54.90 -54.07
C LEU A 160 6.78 54.71 -52.73
N GLY A 161 5.61 55.34 -52.56
CA GLY A 161 4.76 55.17 -51.38
C GLY A 161 4.16 53.75 -51.29
N LYS A 162 3.78 53.19 -52.45
CA LYS A 162 3.27 51.82 -52.57
C LYS A 162 4.30 50.78 -52.13
N GLN A 163 5.58 50.98 -52.45
CA GLN A 163 6.65 50.05 -52.04
C GLN A 163 6.86 50.03 -50.51
N GLY A 164 6.73 51.19 -49.85
CA GLY A 164 6.77 51.28 -48.38
C GLY A 164 5.61 50.55 -47.69
N VAL A 165 4.37 50.78 -48.16
CA VAL A 165 3.17 50.10 -47.64
C VAL A 165 3.22 48.59 -47.91
N SER A 166 3.73 48.19 -49.07
CA SER A 166 3.92 46.78 -49.42
C SER A 166 4.87 46.05 -48.45
N LYS A 167 6.02 46.67 -48.11
CA LYS A 167 6.95 46.13 -47.10
C LYS A 167 6.28 45.99 -45.73
N GLN A 168 5.53 47.01 -45.30
CA GLN A 168 4.81 46.96 -44.01
C GLN A 168 3.76 45.85 -43.98
N ARG A 169 3.03 45.62 -45.08
CA ARG A 169 2.06 44.52 -45.17
C ARG A 169 2.75 43.16 -45.11
N ALA A 170 3.88 42.99 -45.80
CA ALA A 170 4.63 41.74 -45.77
C ALA A 170 5.10 41.40 -44.34
N ILE A 171 5.59 42.39 -43.58
CA ILE A 171 5.95 42.22 -42.18
C ILE A 171 4.72 41.84 -41.34
N ALA A 172 3.60 42.55 -41.52
CA ALA A 172 2.35 42.28 -40.80
C ALA A 172 1.80 40.87 -41.08
N MET A 173 1.83 40.41 -42.35
CA MET A 173 1.44 39.05 -42.73
C MET A 173 2.38 37.98 -42.13
N LYS A 174 3.67 38.26 -42.04
CA LYS A 174 4.62 37.37 -41.35
C LYS A 174 4.26 37.24 -39.86
N THR A 175 4.03 38.37 -39.18
CA THR A 175 3.62 38.36 -37.77
C THR A 175 2.27 37.68 -37.54
N GLN A 176 1.36 37.79 -38.51
CA GLN A 176 0.07 37.09 -38.50
C GLN A 176 0.27 35.57 -38.57
N SER A 177 1.09 35.08 -39.51
CA SER A 177 1.41 33.66 -39.64
C SER A 177 2.09 33.10 -38.38
N GLU A 178 3.04 33.84 -37.81
CA GLU A 178 3.71 33.48 -36.56
C GLU A 178 2.70 33.37 -35.41
N ALA A 179 1.79 34.34 -35.28
CA ALA A 179 0.74 34.31 -34.26
C ALA A 179 -0.24 33.14 -34.43
N TYR A 180 -0.63 32.78 -35.66
CA TYR A 180 -1.42 31.56 -35.91
C TYR A 180 -0.68 30.29 -35.49
N SER A 181 0.60 30.18 -35.82
CA SER A 181 1.43 29.04 -35.42
C SER A 181 1.56 28.91 -33.91
N GLU A 182 1.72 30.02 -33.19
CA GLU A 182 1.78 30.02 -31.73
C GLU A 182 0.45 29.58 -31.09
N ILE A 183 -0.68 30.07 -31.62
CA ILE A 183 -2.01 29.65 -31.16
C ILE A 183 -2.21 28.15 -31.40
N GLN A 184 -1.79 27.63 -32.56
CA GLN A 184 -1.84 26.20 -32.84
C GLN A 184 -0.98 25.39 -31.86
N ALA A 185 0.24 25.84 -31.58
CA ALA A 185 1.11 25.20 -30.59
C ALA A 185 0.49 25.19 -29.18
N MET A 186 -0.22 26.25 -28.79
CA MET A 186 -0.98 26.30 -27.53
C MET A 186 -2.17 25.32 -27.52
N TYR A 187 -2.87 25.15 -28.64
CA TYR A 187 -3.91 24.13 -28.78
C TYR A 187 -3.35 22.72 -28.67
N ASP A 188 -2.21 22.44 -29.30
CA ASP A 188 -1.54 21.15 -29.19
C ASP A 188 -1.11 20.89 -27.73
N GLN A 189 -0.63 21.92 -27.03
CA GLN A 189 -0.28 21.83 -25.61
C GLN A 189 -1.50 21.57 -24.73
N ARG A 190 -2.65 22.19 -25.05
CA ARG A 190 -3.92 21.92 -24.38
C ARG A 190 -4.34 20.47 -24.56
N ILE A 191 -4.32 19.94 -25.79
CA ILE A 191 -4.64 18.54 -26.09
C ILE A 191 -3.74 17.60 -25.30
N LYS A 192 -2.43 17.89 -25.25
CA LYS A 192 -1.46 17.10 -24.45
C LYS A 192 -1.81 17.05 -22.96
N ILE A 193 -2.33 18.14 -22.39
CA ILE A 193 -2.77 18.17 -20.98
C ILE A 193 -4.09 17.41 -20.80
N GLU A 194 -5.02 17.55 -21.74
CA GLU A 194 -6.30 16.83 -21.72
C GLU A 194 -6.11 15.32 -21.81
N SER A 195 -5.15 14.87 -22.63
CA SER A 195 -4.82 13.47 -22.84
C SER A 195 -3.92 12.85 -21.76
N GLN A 196 -3.55 13.60 -20.70
CA GLN A 196 -2.76 13.03 -19.61
C GLN A 196 -3.54 11.90 -18.92
N PRO A 197 -2.97 10.68 -18.83
CA PRO A 197 -3.60 9.59 -18.12
C PRO A 197 -3.68 9.90 -16.63
N TRP A 198 -4.60 9.22 -15.94
CA TRP A 198 -4.66 9.29 -14.50
C TRP A 198 -3.36 8.77 -13.89
N PRO A 199 -2.87 9.36 -12.79
CA PRO A 199 -1.68 8.86 -12.13
C PRO A 199 -1.91 7.44 -11.63
N GLU A 200 -0.86 6.62 -11.67
CA GLU A 200 -0.86 5.32 -11.01
C GLU A 200 -0.86 5.51 -9.49
N PHE A 201 -1.34 4.51 -8.75
CA PHE A 201 -1.36 4.56 -7.29
C PHE A 201 -0.10 3.87 -6.78
N ASP A 202 0.82 4.66 -6.21
CA ASP A 202 2.14 4.20 -5.75
C ASP A 202 2.11 3.41 -4.43
N GLY A 203 0.92 3.12 -3.92
CA GLY A 203 0.71 2.48 -2.63
C GLY A 203 0.41 3.48 -1.52
N LEU A 204 0.32 2.97 -0.30
CA LEU A 204 0.05 3.80 0.88
C LEU A 204 1.24 4.71 1.17
N ASP A 205 0.95 5.97 1.50
CA ASP A 205 1.97 6.90 1.98
C ASP A 205 2.53 6.47 3.35
N LEU A 206 3.68 7.01 3.72
CA LEU A 206 4.34 6.64 4.99
C LEU A 206 3.48 6.98 6.21
N ALA A 207 2.73 8.09 6.18
CA ALA A 207 1.89 8.51 7.30
C ALA A 207 0.69 7.56 7.49
N GLY A 208 0.09 7.10 6.40
CA GLY A 208 -0.95 6.10 6.33
C GLY A 208 -0.47 4.76 6.85
N LYS A 209 0.70 4.29 6.40
CA LYS A 209 1.33 3.07 6.93
C LYS A 209 1.56 3.14 8.44
N ARG A 210 2.16 4.24 8.93
CA ARG A 210 2.39 4.48 10.36
C ARG A 210 1.09 4.50 11.16
N SER A 211 0.06 5.17 10.63
CA SER A 211 -1.25 5.25 11.27
C SER A 211 -1.90 3.87 11.42
N ILE A 212 -1.83 3.03 10.37
CA ILE A 212 -2.35 1.66 10.41
C ILE A 212 -1.57 0.79 11.39
N ASN A 213 -0.24 0.82 11.35
CA ASN A 213 0.62 0.07 12.27
C ASN A 213 0.35 0.46 13.73
N LEU A 214 0.22 1.76 14.00
CA LEU A 214 -0.19 2.29 15.31
C LEU A 214 -1.56 1.79 15.77
N ALA A 215 -2.54 1.77 14.87
CA ALA A 215 -3.88 1.28 15.16
C ALA A 215 -3.89 -0.22 15.49
N MET A 216 -3.07 -1.02 14.79
CA MET A 216 -2.91 -2.44 15.09
C MET A 216 -2.27 -2.66 16.46
N ILE A 217 -1.22 -1.90 16.81
CA ILE A 217 -0.58 -1.97 18.13
C ILE A 217 -1.58 -1.60 19.23
N ALA A 218 -2.31 -0.49 19.05
CA ALA A 218 -3.34 -0.04 19.97
C ALA A 218 -4.40 -1.13 20.23
N LEU A 219 -4.91 -1.76 19.17
CA LEU A 219 -5.90 -2.84 19.25
C LEU A 219 -5.33 -4.10 19.93
N ALA A 220 -4.10 -4.48 19.60
CA ALA A 220 -3.41 -5.62 20.21
C ALA A 220 -3.22 -5.42 21.71
N GLN A 221 -2.80 -4.22 22.11
CA GLN A 221 -2.69 -3.88 23.51
C GLN A 221 -4.06 -3.86 24.20
N TYR A 222 -5.15 -3.46 23.51
CA TYR A 222 -6.51 -3.46 24.07
C TYR A 222 -6.94 -4.90 24.40
N PHE A 223 -6.74 -5.84 23.48
CA PHE A 223 -7.04 -7.25 23.72
C PHE A 223 -6.20 -7.83 24.86
N TYR A 224 -4.91 -7.48 24.92
CA TYR A 224 -4.04 -7.93 26.01
C TYR A 224 -4.56 -7.46 27.38
N MET A 225 -4.90 -6.17 27.52
CA MET A 225 -5.45 -5.63 28.77
C MET A 225 -6.76 -6.32 29.15
N SER A 226 -7.69 -6.40 28.20
CA SER A 226 -9.00 -7.04 28.41
C SER A 226 -8.86 -8.50 28.87
N LEU A 227 -7.86 -9.23 28.37
CA LEU A 227 -7.61 -10.61 28.80
C LEU A 227 -6.87 -10.68 30.14
N THR A 228 -6.01 -9.72 30.44
CA THR A 228 -5.24 -9.67 31.68
C THR A 228 -6.14 -9.41 32.90
N GLU A 229 -7.23 -8.65 32.75
CA GLU A 229 -8.27 -8.48 33.78
C GLU A 229 -8.82 -9.81 34.32
N LEU A 230 -8.85 -10.86 33.49
CA LEU A 230 -9.30 -12.20 33.87
C LEU A 230 -8.14 -13.18 34.12
N GLY A 231 -6.90 -12.71 34.14
CA GLY A 231 -5.70 -13.54 34.28
C GLY A 231 -5.43 -14.44 33.06
N LEU A 232 -5.97 -14.09 31.89
CA LEU A 232 -5.85 -14.88 30.66
C LEU A 232 -4.71 -14.43 29.75
N GLY A 233 -4.26 -13.16 29.83
CA GLY A 233 -3.33 -12.55 28.86
C GLY A 233 -2.03 -13.34 28.63
N ASN A 234 -1.30 -13.68 29.69
CA ASN A 234 -0.08 -14.50 29.57
C ASN A 234 -0.42 -15.99 29.28
N LYS A 235 -1.55 -16.50 29.80
CA LYS A 235 -1.94 -17.90 29.58
C LYS A 235 -2.27 -18.18 28.10
N THR A 236 -2.93 -17.25 27.41
CA THR A 236 -3.21 -17.37 25.97
C THR A 236 -1.93 -17.30 25.15
N TYR A 237 -1.00 -16.40 25.51
CA TYR A 237 0.31 -16.31 24.89
C TYR A 237 1.12 -17.61 25.00
N GLN A 238 1.20 -18.18 26.21
CA GLN A 238 1.90 -19.44 26.42
C GLN A 238 1.26 -20.62 25.70
N ALA A 239 -0.08 -20.68 25.66
CA ALA A 239 -0.80 -21.71 24.92
C ALA A 239 -0.51 -21.66 23.41
N GLN A 240 -0.26 -20.48 22.85
CA GLN A 240 0.10 -20.35 21.45
C GLN A 240 1.53 -20.84 21.15
N ARG A 241 2.48 -20.59 22.06
CA ARG A 241 3.91 -20.91 21.83
C ARG A 241 4.30 -22.35 22.18
N LYS A 242 3.62 -22.96 23.16
CA LYS A 242 3.94 -24.28 23.67
C LYS A 242 2.99 -25.34 23.14
N LYS A 243 3.44 -26.59 23.12
CA LYS A 243 2.59 -27.76 22.85
C LYS A 243 1.75 -28.11 24.09
N PRO A 244 0.59 -28.78 23.93
CA PRO A 244 -0.33 -29.04 25.04
C PRO A 244 0.24 -29.94 26.15
N TRP A 245 1.27 -30.75 25.88
CA TRP A 245 1.97 -31.56 26.90
C TRP A 245 3.09 -30.82 27.64
N GLU A 246 3.48 -29.62 27.20
CA GLU A 246 4.58 -28.84 27.78
C GLU A 246 4.10 -27.82 28.82
N ILE A 247 2.78 -27.67 28.98
CA ILE A 247 2.17 -26.67 29.86
C ILE A 247 1.04 -27.28 30.69
N THR A 248 0.95 -26.84 31.94
CA THR A 248 -0.12 -27.21 32.88
C THR A 248 -0.77 -25.97 33.45
N PHE A 249 -2.11 -25.91 33.44
CA PHE A 249 -2.88 -24.74 33.85
C PHE A 249 -3.41 -24.81 35.29
N GLY A 250 -2.66 -25.44 36.19
CA GLY A 250 -3.01 -25.54 37.62
C GLY A 250 -3.97 -26.68 37.96
N SER A 251 -4.66 -26.56 39.09
CA SER A 251 -5.59 -27.57 39.61
C SER A 251 -6.86 -27.72 38.76
N ALA A 252 -7.64 -28.80 38.95
CA ALA A 252 -8.88 -29.02 38.21
C ALA A 252 -9.92 -27.89 38.42
N ALA A 253 -9.97 -27.28 39.61
CA ALA A 253 -10.83 -26.15 39.90
C ALA A 253 -10.40 -24.89 39.12
N GLU A 254 -9.11 -24.56 39.14
CA GLU A 254 -8.53 -23.46 38.35
C GLU A 254 -8.76 -23.66 36.85
N GLN A 255 -8.62 -24.88 36.36
CA GLN A 255 -8.83 -25.21 34.95
C GLN A 255 -10.27 -24.94 34.52
N ASN A 256 -11.26 -25.32 35.33
CA ASN A 256 -12.67 -25.04 35.04
C ASN A 256 -12.96 -23.53 35.07
N GLU A 257 -12.36 -22.80 36.00
CA GLU A 257 -12.51 -21.35 36.09
C GLU A 257 -11.92 -20.64 34.86
N ILE A 258 -10.74 -21.06 34.40
CA ILE A 258 -10.12 -20.51 33.18
C ILE A 258 -11.03 -20.74 31.98
N VAL A 259 -11.63 -21.93 31.85
CA VAL A 259 -12.57 -22.22 30.74
C VAL A 259 -13.79 -21.31 30.79
N HIS A 260 -14.36 -21.08 31.97
CA HIS A 260 -15.50 -20.16 32.13
C HIS A 260 -15.12 -18.73 31.72
N ARG A 261 -13.97 -18.22 32.19
CA ARG A 261 -13.46 -16.89 31.84
C ARG A 261 -13.17 -16.77 30.33
N CYS A 262 -12.66 -17.82 29.69
CA CYS A 262 -12.46 -17.86 28.24
C CYS A 262 -13.79 -17.76 27.49
N ALA A 263 -14.80 -18.53 27.89
CA ALA A 263 -16.13 -18.50 27.28
C ALA A 263 -16.76 -17.10 27.39
N GLN A 264 -16.67 -16.49 28.58
CA GLN A 264 -17.16 -15.13 28.83
C GLN A 264 -16.50 -14.10 27.90
N LYS A 265 -15.17 -14.13 27.73
CA LYS A 265 -14.49 -13.17 26.83
C LYS A 265 -14.78 -13.44 25.35
N LEU A 266 -14.90 -14.70 24.94
CA LEU A 266 -15.29 -15.03 23.56
C LEU A 266 -16.68 -14.49 23.21
N GLU A 267 -17.62 -14.57 24.15
CA GLU A 267 -18.96 -14.01 23.97
C GLU A 267 -18.92 -12.48 23.86
N LEU A 268 -18.18 -11.81 24.73
CA LEU A 268 -17.96 -10.36 24.67
C LEU A 268 -17.35 -9.95 23.31
N PHE A 269 -16.30 -10.64 22.86
CA PHE A 269 -15.66 -10.39 21.56
C PHE A 269 -16.58 -10.66 20.36
N ALA A 270 -17.52 -11.61 20.47
CA ALA A 270 -18.50 -11.86 19.42
C ALA A 270 -19.53 -10.72 19.29
N GLN A 271 -19.84 -10.02 20.39
CA GLN A 271 -20.79 -8.91 20.43
C GLN A 271 -20.15 -7.55 20.07
N LEU A 272 -18.82 -7.46 20.09
CA LEU A 272 -18.05 -6.26 19.78
C LEU A 272 -18.11 -5.89 18.28
N LYS A 273 -18.94 -4.89 17.96
CA LYS A 273 -19.11 -4.38 16.59
C LYS A 273 -18.20 -3.21 16.24
N ASP A 274 -17.88 -2.36 17.21
CA ASP A 274 -17.06 -1.17 17.01
C ASP A 274 -16.09 -0.98 18.19
N LEU A 275 -14.81 -0.88 17.86
CA LEU A 275 -13.70 -0.59 18.79
C LEU A 275 -12.95 0.68 18.34
N GLY A 276 -13.53 1.44 17.41
CA GLY A 276 -12.88 2.60 16.82
C GLY A 276 -12.50 3.63 17.88
N ALA A 277 -13.40 3.93 18.82
CA ALA A 277 -13.17 4.94 19.85
C ALA A 277 -12.03 4.53 20.81
N GLU A 278 -12.07 3.31 21.34
CA GLU A 278 -11.06 2.79 22.26
C GLU A 278 -9.69 2.71 21.60
N VAL A 279 -9.65 2.26 20.34
CA VAL A 279 -8.41 2.21 19.56
C VAL A 279 -7.88 3.62 19.31
N GLN A 280 -8.73 4.60 18.98
CA GLN A 280 -8.28 5.99 18.77
C GLN A 280 -7.74 6.64 20.05
N THR A 281 -8.41 6.46 21.19
CA THR A 281 -7.90 6.93 22.49
C THR A 281 -6.53 6.33 22.80
N ARG A 282 -6.37 5.03 22.54
CA ARG A 282 -5.11 4.31 22.74
C ARG A 282 -4.02 4.77 21.78
N MET A 283 -4.36 4.99 20.51
CA MET A 283 -3.47 5.55 19.50
C MET A 283 -2.98 6.95 19.89
N ALA A 284 -3.84 7.78 20.47
CA ALA A 284 -3.45 9.12 20.93
C ALA A 284 -2.36 9.03 22.02
N LYS A 285 -2.56 8.17 23.03
CA LYS A 285 -1.54 7.89 24.06
C LYS A 285 -0.24 7.34 23.48
N LEU A 286 -0.34 6.42 22.50
CA LEU A 286 0.81 5.87 21.79
C LEU A 286 1.63 6.94 21.09
N LYS A 287 0.97 7.89 20.42
CA LYS A 287 1.64 8.94 19.63
C LYS A 287 2.51 9.88 20.47
N GLU A 288 2.24 10.04 21.76
CA GLU A 288 3.00 10.93 22.64
C GLU A 288 4.46 10.44 22.86
N ASN A 289 4.69 9.13 22.79
CA ASN A 289 5.95 8.52 23.20
C ASN A 289 6.62 7.67 22.11
N ILE A 290 6.04 7.62 20.90
CA ILE A 290 6.50 6.72 19.85
C ILE A 290 7.74 7.28 19.14
N GLU A 291 8.72 6.40 18.95
CA GLU A 291 9.95 6.71 18.22
C GLU A 291 10.11 5.73 17.05
N TYR A 292 10.70 6.20 15.96
CA TYR A 292 11.03 5.38 14.79
C TYR A 292 12.54 5.38 14.62
N LYS A 293 13.12 4.20 14.34
CA LYS A 293 14.57 4.08 14.17
C LYS A 293 15.10 4.93 13.02
N ARG A 294 14.32 5.03 11.94
CA ARG A 294 14.60 5.88 10.78
C ARG A 294 13.38 6.72 10.39
N PRO A 295 13.58 7.89 9.77
CA PRO A 295 12.48 8.74 9.31
C PRO A 295 11.62 8.10 8.23
N ASP A 296 12.13 7.08 7.51
CA ASP A 296 11.39 6.34 6.48
C ASP A 296 10.73 5.06 7.02
N ASP A 297 10.97 4.71 8.29
CA ASP A 297 10.40 3.50 8.87
C ASP A 297 8.92 3.72 9.18
N SER A 298 8.09 2.77 8.76
CA SER A 298 6.65 2.71 9.04
C SER A 298 6.34 1.96 10.34
N ILE A 299 7.28 1.13 10.81
CA ILE A 299 7.16 0.32 12.03
C ILE A 299 7.89 1.04 13.15
N PRO A 300 7.23 1.32 14.29
CA PRO A 300 7.86 1.99 15.42
C PRO A 300 8.90 1.11 16.10
N ASP A 301 9.85 1.75 16.79
CA ASP A 301 10.83 1.05 17.61
C ASP A 301 10.12 0.35 18.77
N PRO A 302 10.24 -0.99 18.93
CA PRO A 302 9.61 -1.70 20.04
C PRO A 302 9.93 -1.07 21.40
N GLU A 303 11.15 -0.57 21.62
CA GLU A 303 11.53 0.03 22.92
C GLU A 303 10.65 1.25 23.29
N SER A 304 10.25 2.05 22.30
CA SER A 304 9.41 3.25 22.51
C SER A 304 8.00 2.93 23.00
N ILE A 305 7.46 1.75 22.63
CA ILE A 305 6.12 1.30 23.03
C ILE A 305 6.10 0.93 24.52
N THR A 306 7.22 0.48 25.07
CA THR A 306 7.32 0.06 26.48
C THR A 306 7.23 1.24 27.47
N LYS A 307 7.42 2.47 27.01
CA LYS A 307 7.40 3.69 27.84
C LYS A 307 5.98 4.14 28.27
N LEU A 308 4.91 3.51 27.76
CA LEU A 308 3.48 3.89 27.93
C LEU A 308 2.87 3.63 29.32
N VAL A 309 3.72 3.49 30.33
CA VAL A 309 3.48 2.65 31.51
C VAL A 309 3.36 3.43 32.82
N ASN A 310 3.78 4.70 32.89
CA ASN A 310 4.07 5.32 34.19
C ASN A 310 3.15 6.44 34.71
N ASP A 311 2.05 6.81 34.06
CA ASP A 311 1.17 7.86 34.62
C ASP A 311 0.05 7.27 35.49
N VAL A 312 0.37 7.09 36.78
CA VAL A 312 -0.60 6.82 37.85
C VAL A 312 -1.06 8.14 38.45
N SER A 313 -2.33 8.52 38.30
CA SER A 313 -3.10 9.35 39.25
C SER A 313 -4.58 9.47 38.86
N GLY A 314 -5.50 8.93 39.67
CA GLY A 314 -6.88 9.46 39.75
C GLY A 314 -8.05 8.48 39.82
N THR A 315 -8.32 7.96 41.02
CA THR A 315 -9.63 7.70 41.66
C THR A 315 -10.88 7.32 40.82
N SER A 316 -11.28 6.05 41.00
CA SER A 316 -12.66 5.54 41.25
C SER A 316 -13.78 5.53 40.20
N LEU A 317 -14.31 4.31 40.07
CA LEU A 317 -15.72 3.91 39.94
C LEU A 317 -16.40 4.04 38.59
N THR A 318 -15.78 3.42 37.59
CA THR A 318 -16.39 2.58 36.54
C THR A 318 -15.18 1.97 35.84
N THR A 319 -15.06 0.63 35.79
CA THR A 319 -13.82 -0.03 35.32
C THR A 319 -13.65 0.21 33.81
N THR A 320 -13.12 1.39 33.52
CA THR A 320 -12.73 1.92 32.23
C THR A 320 -11.27 1.52 32.09
N ILE A 321 -10.91 0.93 30.96
CA ILE A 321 -9.61 0.31 30.68
C ILE A 321 -8.54 1.41 30.51
N THR A 322 -8.24 2.17 31.57
CA THR A 322 -7.30 3.30 31.47
C THR A 322 -5.96 3.04 32.13
N ASP A 323 -5.86 2.23 33.18
CA ASP A 323 -4.66 2.22 34.04
C ASP A 323 -4.24 0.81 34.48
N VAL A 324 -4.03 -0.09 33.52
CA VAL A 324 -3.19 -1.29 33.77
C VAL A 324 -1.83 -1.00 33.20
N ASN A 325 -0.82 -0.99 34.07
CA ASN A 325 0.57 -0.90 33.70
C ASN A 325 0.94 -2.12 32.82
N LEU A 326 1.13 -1.93 31.50
CA LEU A 326 1.58 -3.01 30.62
C LEU A 326 3.09 -3.15 30.73
N GLU A 327 3.55 -4.02 31.61
CA GLU A 327 4.96 -4.49 31.57
C GLU A 327 5.28 -5.25 30.26
N VAL A 328 4.28 -5.60 29.45
CA VAL A 328 4.41 -6.43 28.26
C VAL A 328 4.44 -5.61 26.98
N ASN A 329 5.52 -5.79 26.22
CA ASN A 329 5.69 -5.18 24.91
C ASN A 329 5.05 -6.06 23.84
N VAL A 330 3.81 -5.74 23.46
CA VAL A 330 3.03 -6.52 22.49
C VAL A 330 3.69 -6.64 21.12
N LEU A 331 4.50 -5.66 20.71
CA LEU A 331 5.21 -5.70 19.44
C LEU A 331 6.45 -6.60 19.53
N ASN A 332 7.30 -6.39 20.54
CA ASN A 332 8.53 -7.16 20.73
C ASN A 332 8.24 -8.65 20.98
N GLU A 333 7.22 -8.95 21.76
CA GLU A 333 6.83 -10.34 22.07
C GLU A 333 5.98 -11.00 20.97
N ASN A 334 5.72 -10.28 19.88
CA ASN A 334 4.88 -10.72 18.75
C ASN A 334 3.50 -11.21 19.19
N TYR A 335 2.85 -10.45 20.09
CA TYR A 335 1.48 -10.77 20.49
C TYR A 335 0.56 -10.77 19.26
N TRP A 336 -0.32 -11.76 19.20
CA TRP A 336 -1.27 -11.96 18.09
C TRP A 336 -0.62 -12.10 16.70
N GLY A 337 0.70 -12.32 16.60
CA GLY A 337 1.38 -12.38 15.30
C GLY A 337 1.57 -11.01 14.63
N LEU A 338 1.57 -9.92 15.41
CA LEU A 338 1.69 -8.54 14.89
C LEU A 338 2.82 -8.33 13.88
N ASN A 339 3.99 -8.96 14.07
CA ASN A 339 5.15 -8.76 13.19
C ASN A 339 4.86 -9.15 11.74
N ASP A 340 4.02 -10.17 11.51
CA ASP A 340 3.63 -10.61 10.18
C ASP A 340 2.57 -9.70 9.54
N LEU A 341 1.93 -8.84 10.34
CA LEU A 341 0.85 -7.94 9.93
C LEU A 341 1.33 -6.53 9.62
N MET A 342 2.47 -6.12 10.18
CA MET A 342 3.01 -4.79 9.99
C MET A 342 3.24 -4.49 8.51
N ILE A 343 2.92 -3.25 8.11
CA ILE A 343 3.15 -2.76 6.76
C ILE A 343 4.53 -2.10 6.74
N PRO A 344 5.49 -2.55 5.91
CA PRO A 344 6.83 -1.97 5.82
C PRO A 344 6.85 -0.63 5.09
#